data_AF-A0A2N0NDW0-F1
#
_entry.id   AF-A0A2N0NDW0-F1
#
_cell.length_a   1.000
_cell.length_b   1.000
_cell.length_c   1.000
_cell.angle_alpha   90.00
_cell.angle_beta   90.00
_cell.angle_gamma   90.00
#
_symmetry.space_group_name_H-M   'P 1'
#
loop_
_entity.id
_entity.type
_entity.pdbx_description
1 polymer ?
#
loop_
_entity_poly.entity_id
_entity_poly.type
_entity_poly.pdbx_seq_one_letter_code
_entity_poly.pdbx_strand_id
1 'polypeptide(L)'
;TNRSNFDNILTDIYDGILPGPKEVSLHKVNHYLAPIVNELETLWAGLTLNRTYECENGKRVRGALILVSCDIPAARKICGHVSALVSCHRCEKKANYENGQHNFAGMDDVGYSARDLNEHRQNALGWRRCNSDAARKRFVKETGVRWS
;
A
#
# COMPACT_ATOMS: atom_id res chain seq x y z
N THR A 1 -7.19 22.93 21.47
CA THR A 1 -5.71 22.85 21.48
C THR A 1 -5.30 21.48 20.97
N ASN A 2 -4.38 21.41 20.01
CA ASN A 2 -3.77 20.19 19.42
C ASN A 2 -4.60 19.30 18.48
N ARG A 3 -5.36 19.88 17.54
CA ARG A 3 -5.79 19.14 16.32
C ARG A 3 -4.92 19.43 15.10
N SER A 4 -4.13 20.50 15.13
CA SER A 4 -3.30 21.00 14.02
C SER A 4 -1.91 20.39 13.90
N ASN A 5 -1.45 19.60 14.88
CA ASN A 5 -0.07 19.06 14.87
C ASN A 5 0.03 17.62 14.32
N PHE A 6 -1.08 16.86 14.26
CA PHE A 6 -1.09 15.52 13.67
C PHE A 6 -1.24 15.55 12.15
N ASP A 7 -1.95 16.55 11.63
CA ASP A 7 -2.17 16.72 10.19
C ASP A 7 -0.88 17.12 9.45
N ASN A 8 0.08 17.75 10.13
CA ASN A 8 1.35 18.16 9.51
C ASN A 8 2.35 17.00 9.35
N ILE A 9 2.43 16.08 10.32
CA ILE A 9 3.41 14.97 10.27
C ILE A 9 3.05 13.95 9.17
N LEU A 10 1.77 13.67 8.97
CA LEU A 10 1.31 12.73 7.95
C LEU A 10 1.41 13.29 6.53
N THR A 11 1.19 14.61 6.39
CA THR A 11 1.34 15.31 5.11
C THR A 11 2.82 15.38 4.70
N ASP A 12 3.73 15.64 5.65
CA ASP A 12 5.17 15.72 5.37
C ASP A 12 5.79 14.38 4.93
N ILE A 13 5.31 13.24 5.44
CA ILE A 13 5.77 11.91 5.01
C ILE A 13 5.24 11.57 3.61
N TYR A 14 4.02 12.00 3.28
CA TYR A 14 3.39 11.69 2.01
C TYR A 14 3.86 12.61 0.87
N ASP A 15 4.01 13.91 1.15
CA ASP A 15 4.48 14.93 0.19
C ASP A 15 6.00 14.94 0.00
N GLY A 16 6.79 14.42 0.96
CA GLY A 16 8.24 14.33 0.85
C GLY A 16 8.75 13.13 0.03
N ILE A 17 7.91 12.10 -0.18
CA ILE A 17 8.36 10.79 -0.68
C ILE A 17 7.93 10.54 -2.14
N LEU A 18 6.83 11.14 -2.60
CA LEU A 18 6.37 11.00 -3.98
C LEU A 18 6.60 12.31 -4.73
N PRO A 19 7.50 12.36 -5.74
CA PRO A 19 7.68 13.57 -6.53
C PRO A 19 6.35 13.93 -7.20
N GLY A 20 5.91 15.17 -6.98
CA GLY A 20 4.78 15.73 -7.72
C GLY A 20 5.10 15.90 -9.22
N PRO A 21 4.29 16.70 -9.93
CA PRO A 21 3.07 16.34 -10.65
C PRO A 21 3.21 15.22 -11.71
N LYS A 22 4.41 14.65 -11.94
CA LYS A 22 4.58 13.46 -12.78
C LYS A 22 4.43 12.22 -11.93
N GLU A 23 3.25 11.61 -12.03
CA GLU A 23 2.93 10.35 -11.37
C GLU A 23 4.09 9.34 -11.51
N VAL A 24 4.70 8.96 -10.38
CA VAL A 24 5.75 7.96 -10.35
C VAL A 24 5.27 6.72 -11.08
N SER A 25 6.04 6.24 -12.06
CA SER A 25 5.62 5.08 -12.84
C SER A 25 5.29 3.93 -11.89
N LEU A 26 4.16 3.29 -12.11
CA LEU A 26 3.46 2.37 -11.23
C LEU A 26 4.34 1.41 -10.38
N HIS A 27 5.42 0.83 -10.94
CA HIS A 27 6.31 -0.13 -10.25
C HIS A 27 7.54 0.52 -9.57
N LYS A 28 7.76 1.82 -9.76
CA LYS A 28 8.83 2.58 -9.11
C LYS A 28 8.46 3.04 -7.72
N VAL A 29 7.17 3.02 -7.36
CA VAL A 29 6.69 3.36 -6.01
C VAL A 29 7.41 2.50 -4.96
N ASN A 30 7.66 1.23 -5.23
CA ASN A 30 8.45 0.39 -4.33
C ASN A 30 9.86 0.90 -4.03
N HIS A 31 10.52 1.57 -4.96
CA HIS A 31 11.86 2.12 -4.68
C HIS A 31 11.81 3.22 -3.62
N TYR A 32 10.69 3.94 -3.53
CA TYR A 32 10.46 4.96 -2.51
C TYR A 32 9.99 4.33 -1.19
N LEU A 33 9.18 3.26 -1.24
CA LEU A 33 8.66 2.60 -0.05
C LEU A 33 9.69 1.69 0.63
N ALA A 34 10.61 1.08 -0.12
CA ALA A 34 11.61 0.15 0.40
C ALA A 34 12.40 0.68 1.62
N PRO A 35 12.97 1.89 1.62
CA PRO A 35 13.68 2.40 2.81
C PRO A 35 12.76 2.53 4.02
N ILE A 36 11.53 3.00 3.84
CA ILE A 36 10.53 3.14 4.93
C ILE A 36 10.19 1.77 5.50
N VAL A 37 9.95 0.78 4.63
CA VAL A 37 9.65 -0.60 5.06
C VAL A 37 10.82 -1.18 5.87
N ASN A 38 12.07 -0.97 5.43
CA ASN A 38 13.25 -1.44 6.16
C ASN A 38 13.37 -0.80 7.56
N GLU A 39 13.09 0.50 7.67
CA GLU A 39 13.06 1.20 8.96
C GLU A 39 11.95 0.66 9.87
N LEU A 40 10.76 0.42 9.32
CA LEU A 40 9.64 -0.15 10.06
C LEU A 40 9.92 -1.59 10.53
N GLU A 41 10.57 -2.41 9.71
CA GLU A 41 11.02 -3.75 10.10
C GLU A 41 12.05 -3.69 11.23
N THR A 42 12.98 -2.74 11.16
CA THR A 42 13.97 -2.49 12.22
C THR A 42 13.28 -2.07 13.53
N LEU A 43 12.33 -1.14 13.45
CA LEU A 43 11.52 -0.69 14.58
C LEU A 43 10.68 -1.83 15.18
N TRP A 44 10.14 -2.71 14.34
CA TRP A 44 9.34 -3.85 14.78
C TRP A 44 10.18 -4.90 15.53
N ALA A 45 11.36 -5.24 15.00
CA ALA A 45 12.33 -6.09 15.70
C ALA A 45 12.77 -5.48 17.05
N GLY A 46 12.86 -4.14 17.06
CA GLY A 46 13.18 -3.31 18.18
C GLY A 46 14.63 -2.88 18.15
N LEU A 47 14.85 -1.58 18.31
CA LEU A 47 16.17 -0.96 18.30
C LEU A 47 16.53 -0.47 19.70
N THR A 48 17.83 -0.48 20.00
CA THR A 48 18.35 0.08 21.25
C THR A 48 18.76 1.52 20.99
N LEU A 49 18.05 2.45 21.61
CA LEU A 49 18.52 3.83 21.73
C LEU A 49 19.61 3.85 22.80
N ASN A 50 20.75 4.43 22.46
CA ASN A 50 21.83 4.70 23.42
C ASN A 50 21.39 5.76 24.43
N ARG A 51 22.32 6.27 25.24
CA ARG A 51 22.09 7.36 26.18
C ARG A 51 21.28 8.48 25.53
N THR A 52 20.09 8.71 26.07
CA THR A 52 19.24 9.87 25.75
C THR A 52 19.23 10.81 26.96
N TYR A 53 18.73 12.03 26.79
CA TYR A 53 18.65 13.01 27.87
C TYR A 53 17.89 12.48 29.10
N GLU A 54 16.79 11.75 28.89
CA GLU A 54 15.95 11.20 29.97
C GLU A 54 16.34 9.77 30.40
N CYS A 55 17.18 9.06 29.61
CA CYS A 55 17.59 7.68 29.90
C CYS A 55 19.09 7.51 29.66
N GLU A 56 19.89 7.69 30.72
CA GLU A 56 21.36 7.62 30.64
C GLU A 56 21.89 6.24 30.24
N ASN A 57 21.20 5.18 30.66
CA ASN A 57 21.56 3.80 30.32
C ASN A 57 21.01 3.35 28.96
N GLY A 58 20.38 4.26 28.20
CA GLY A 58 19.67 3.92 26.97
C GLY A 58 18.36 3.17 27.21
N LYS A 59 17.67 2.84 26.12
CA LYS A 59 16.38 2.14 26.16
C LYS A 59 16.15 1.35 24.88
N ARG A 60 15.69 0.10 25.02
CA ARG A 60 15.18 -0.65 23.87
C ARG A 60 13.75 -0.21 23.57
N VAL A 61 13.50 0.16 22.32
CA VAL A 61 12.20 0.63 21.84
C VAL A 61 11.72 -0.25 20.68
N ARG A 62 10.41 -0.39 20.57
CA ARG A 62 9.74 -1.01 19.43
C ARG A 62 8.70 -0.05 18.87
N GLY A 63 8.60 0.00 17.55
CA GLY A 63 7.60 0.77 16.83
C GLY A 63 6.74 -0.14 15.97
N ALA A 64 5.50 0.27 15.74
CA ALA A 64 4.57 -0.42 14.87
C ALA A 64 3.80 0.60 14.04
N LEU A 65 3.64 0.35 12.74
CA LEU A 65 2.76 1.13 11.88
C LEU A 65 1.33 0.58 12.02
N ILE A 66 0.42 1.39 12.55
CA ILE A 66 -0.96 0.98 12.81
C ILE A 66 -1.90 1.35 11.64
N LEU A 67 -1.65 2.48 10.97
CA LEU A 67 -2.54 3.00 9.94
C LEU A 67 -1.76 3.63 8.79
N VAL A 68 -2.18 3.32 7.56
CA VAL A 68 -1.81 4.06 6.35
C VAL A 68 -3.03 4.89 5.94
N SER A 69 -2.95 6.21 6.12
CA SER A 69 -3.98 7.14 5.69
C SER A 69 -3.68 7.59 4.26
N CYS A 70 -4.49 7.18 3.31
CA CYS A 70 -4.34 7.55 1.91
C CYS A 70 -5.70 7.47 1.18
N ASP A 71 -5.83 8.17 0.06
CA ASP A 71 -7.02 8.05 -0.77
C ASP A 71 -7.10 6.67 -1.47
N ILE A 72 -8.26 6.35 -2.05
CA ILE A 72 -8.48 5.06 -2.70
C ILE A 72 -7.48 4.82 -3.86
N PRO A 73 -7.22 5.79 -4.76
CA PRO A 73 -6.18 5.65 -5.78
C PRO A 73 -4.80 5.31 -5.23
N ALA A 74 -4.36 5.96 -4.16
CA ALA A 74 -3.07 5.73 -3.52
C ALA A 74 -3.00 4.36 -2.86
N ALA A 75 -4.04 3.97 -2.11
CA ALA A 75 -4.13 2.64 -1.51
C ALA A 75 -4.01 1.53 -2.57
N ARG A 76 -4.70 1.70 -3.72
CA ARG A 76 -4.60 0.75 -4.84
C ARG A 76 -3.19 0.67 -5.39
N LYS A 77 -2.50 1.81 -5.55
CA LYS A 77 -1.11 1.83 -6.02
C LYS A 77 -0.19 1.08 -5.06
N ILE A 78 -0.20 1.46 -3.77
CA ILE A 78 0.64 0.86 -2.73
C ILE A 78 0.39 -0.64 -2.61
N CYS A 79 -0.87 -1.06 -2.67
CA CYS A 79 -1.23 -2.48 -2.59
C CYS A 79 -1.08 -3.24 -3.92
N GLY A 80 -0.62 -2.61 -5.01
CA GLY A 80 -0.44 -3.28 -6.31
C GLY A 80 -1.75 -3.67 -7.01
N HIS A 81 -2.87 -3.04 -6.67
CA HIS A 81 -4.14 -3.24 -7.35
C HIS A 81 -4.25 -2.35 -8.58
N VAL A 82 -4.73 -2.91 -9.69
CA VAL A 82 -4.91 -2.19 -10.95
C VAL A 82 -6.40 -2.09 -11.24
N SER A 83 -6.93 -0.86 -11.32
CA SER A 83 -8.31 -0.54 -11.72
C SER A 83 -9.38 -0.54 -10.61
N ALA A 84 -10.51 0.10 -10.96
CA ALA A 84 -11.80 0.01 -10.27
C ALA A 84 -12.35 -1.42 -10.22
N LEU A 85 -11.83 -2.34 -11.04
CA LEU A 85 -12.12 -3.79 -10.98
C LEU A 85 -11.94 -4.35 -9.56
N VAL A 86 -10.96 -3.84 -8.81
CA VAL A 86 -10.81 -4.13 -7.39
C VAL A 86 -11.38 -2.94 -6.61
N SER A 87 -12.62 -3.11 -6.19
CA SER A 87 -13.36 -2.10 -5.43
C SER A 87 -12.85 -1.98 -3.98
N CYS A 88 -12.20 -3.03 -3.48
CA CYS A 88 -11.78 -3.18 -2.09
C CYS A 88 -10.37 -3.79 -2.01
N HIS A 89 -9.44 -3.13 -1.31
CA HIS A 89 -8.07 -3.66 -1.17
C HIS A 89 -7.97 -4.84 -0.19
N ARG A 90 -9.01 -5.07 0.64
CA ARG A 90 -9.03 -6.12 1.67
C ARG A 90 -9.85 -7.35 1.29
N CYS A 91 -10.75 -7.20 0.33
CA CYS A 91 -11.75 -8.20 0.01
C CYS A 91 -11.73 -8.53 -1.47
N GLU A 92 -12.26 -9.70 -1.82
CA GLU A 92 -12.23 -10.21 -3.19
C GLU A 92 -13.36 -9.64 -4.05
N LYS A 93 -14.27 -8.86 -3.47
CA LYS A 93 -15.34 -8.18 -4.19
C LYS A 93 -14.76 -7.34 -5.34
N LYS A 94 -15.35 -7.52 -6.51
CA LYS A 94 -15.06 -6.75 -7.72
C LYS A 94 -16.17 -5.73 -7.96
N ALA A 95 -15.84 -4.62 -8.60
CA ALA A 95 -16.87 -3.68 -9.05
C ALA A 95 -17.75 -4.36 -10.11
N ASN A 96 -19.06 -4.10 -10.05
CA ASN A 96 -20.00 -4.52 -11.09
C ASN A 96 -19.64 -3.82 -12.40
N TYR A 97 -20.05 -4.43 -13.52
CA TYR A 97 -19.88 -3.84 -14.84
C TYR A 97 -21.23 -3.82 -15.55
N GLU A 98 -21.81 -2.63 -15.65
CA GLU A 98 -23.15 -2.40 -16.21
C GLU A 98 -23.09 -1.18 -17.12
N ASN A 99 -23.79 -1.22 -18.25
CA ASN A 99 -23.85 -0.12 -19.23
C ASN A 99 -22.46 0.40 -19.68
N GLY A 100 -21.48 -0.49 -19.76
CA GLY A 100 -20.11 -0.13 -20.16
C GLY A 100 -19.27 0.54 -19.06
N GLN A 101 -19.79 0.68 -17.84
CA GLN A 101 -19.13 1.36 -16.73
C GLN A 101 -19.01 0.46 -15.49
N HIS A 102 -17.91 0.62 -14.76
CA HIS A 102 -17.75 0.00 -13.45
C HIS A 102 -18.53 0.78 -12.40
N ASN A 103 -19.33 0.09 -11.58
CA ASN A 103 -20.03 0.68 -10.45
C ASN A 103 -19.81 -0.12 -9.16
N PHE A 104 -20.03 0.53 -8.03
CA PHE A 104 -19.82 -0.03 -6.69
C PHE A 104 -21.14 -0.45 -6.01
N ALA A 105 -22.22 -0.67 -6.76
CA ALA A 105 -23.45 -1.21 -6.20
C ALA A 105 -23.24 -2.64 -5.67
N GLY A 106 -24.03 -3.10 -4.69
CA GLY A 106 -23.91 -4.45 -4.11
C GLY A 106 -22.68 -4.66 -3.21
N MET A 107 -21.97 -3.60 -2.86
CA MET A 107 -20.83 -3.64 -1.93
C MET A 107 -21.24 -3.76 -0.47
N ASP A 108 -22.51 -3.47 -0.18
CA ASP A 108 -23.25 -3.59 1.08
C ASP A 108 -23.61 -5.04 1.46
N ASP A 109 -23.58 -5.98 0.52
CA ASP A 109 -23.82 -7.40 0.83
C ASP A 109 -22.76 -7.95 1.80
N VAL A 110 -23.21 -8.52 2.92
CA VAL A 110 -22.43 -8.98 4.08
C VAL A 110 -21.45 -10.15 3.84
N GLY A 111 -21.29 -10.60 2.59
CA GLY A 111 -20.30 -11.62 2.21
C GLY A 111 -18.93 -10.99 1.89
N TYR A 112 -18.10 -10.76 2.91
CA TYR A 112 -16.71 -10.34 2.71
C TYR A 112 -15.78 -11.55 2.83
N SER A 113 -15.34 -12.12 1.69
CA SER A 113 -14.14 -12.95 1.69
C SER A 113 -12.92 -12.04 1.77
N ALA A 114 -12.12 -12.22 2.83
CA ALA A 114 -10.82 -11.57 2.94
C ALA A 114 -9.91 -12.10 1.84
N ARG A 115 -9.17 -11.20 1.20
CA ARG A 115 -8.18 -11.59 0.19
C ARG A 115 -7.02 -12.34 0.86
N ASP A 116 -6.59 -13.44 0.27
CA ASP A 116 -5.38 -14.14 0.71
C ASP A 116 -4.13 -13.30 0.40
N LEU A 117 -3.41 -12.90 1.44
CA LEU A 117 -2.17 -12.13 1.33
C LEU A 117 -1.07 -12.91 0.60
N ASN A 118 -1.01 -14.23 0.78
CA ASN A 118 -0.02 -15.06 0.10
C ASN A 118 -0.32 -15.15 -1.39
N GLU A 119 -1.58 -15.38 -1.76
CA GLU A 119 -2.00 -15.38 -3.16
C GLU A 119 -1.71 -14.03 -3.82
N HIS A 120 -2.06 -12.93 -3.15
CA HIS A 120 -1.77 -11.58 -3.63
C HIS A 120 -0.29 -11.35 -3.88
N ARG A 121 0.57 -11.81 -2.96
CA ARG A 121 2.04 -11.73 -3.10
C ARG A 121 2.55 -12.59 -4.25
N GLN A 122 2.04 -13.80 -4.42
CA GLN A 122 2.42 -14.66 -5.54
C GLN A 122 1.98 -14.07 -6.89
N ASN A 123 0.79 -13.48 -6.96
CA ASN A 123 0.31 -12.77 -8.14
C ASN A 123 1.19 -11.57 -8.47
N ALA A 124 1.58 -10.76 -7.48
CA ALA A 124 2.52 -9.66 -7.68
C ALA A 124 3.89 -10.14 -8.20
N LEU A 125 4.42 -11.25 -7.66
CA LEU A 125 5.66 -11.87 -8.14
C LEU A 125 5.52 -12.43 -9.56
N GLY A 126 4.38 -13.07 -9.88
CA GLY A 126 4.05 -13.55 -11.22
C GLY A 126 4.04 -12.42 -12.25
N TRP A 127 3.42 -11.29 -11.90
CA TRP A 127 3.45 -10.08 -12.71
C TRP A 127 4.89 -9.57 -12.90
N ARG A 128 5.70 -9.54 -11.85
CA ARG A 128 7.11 -9.08 -11.90
C ARG A 128 7.95 -9.94 -12.85
N ARG A 129 7.68 -11.25 -12.92
CA ARG A 129 8.37 -12.22 -13.78
C ARG A 129 7.94 -12.15 -15.25
N CYS A 130 6.89 -11.39 -15.59
CA CYS A 130 6.48 -11.23 -16.98
C CYS A 130 7.51 -10.44 -17.79
N ASN A 131 7.90 -10.98 -18.94
CA ASN A 131 8.98 -10.46 -19.79
C ASN A 131 8.52 -9.45 -20.85
N SER A 132 7.23 -9.12 -20.92
CA SER A 132 6.69 -8.14 -21.86
C SER A 132 5.50 -7.39 -21.27
N ASP A 133 5.26 -6.17 -21.77
CA ASP A 133 4.10 -5.38 -21.34
C ASP A 133 2.78 -6.03 -21.75
N ALA A 134 2.75 -6.76 -22.87
CA ALA A 134 1.58 -7.55 -23.26
C ALA A 134 1.29 -8.69 -22.28
N ALA A 135 2.33 -9.37 -21.77
CA ALA A 135 2.18 -10.40 -20.74
C ALA A 135 1.69 -9.77 -19.42
N ARG A 136 2.28 -8.65 -18.99
CA ARG A 136 1.87 -7.90 -17.80
C ARG A 136 0.41 -7.43 -17.88
N LYS A 137 -0.02 -6.91 -19.04
CA LYS A 137 -1.42 -6.49 -19.27
C LYS A 137 -2.38 -7.66 -19.18
N ARG A 138 -2.05 -8.82 -19.75
CA ARG A 138 -2.86 -10.05 -19.64
C ARG A 138 -2.95 -10.52 -18.19
N PHE A 139 -1.81 -10.58 -17.49
CA PHE A 139 -1.74 -11.00 -16.09
C PHE A 139 -2.61 -10.12 -15.17
N VAL A 140 -2.56 -8.79 -15.36
CA VAL A 140 -3.41 -7.85 -14.63
C VAL A 140 -4.89 -8.08 -14.92
N LYS A 141 -5.26 -8.36 -16.16
CA LYS A 141 -6.66 -8.63 -16.53
C LYS A 141 -7.22 -9.85 -15.80
N GLU A 142 -6.38 -10.87 -15.59
CA GLU A 142 -6.74 -12.11 -14.91
C GLU A 142 -6.78 -11.93 -13.39
N THR A 143 -5.72 -11.36 -12.80
CA THR A 143 -5.53 -11.34 -11.34
C THR A 143 -5.96 -10.03 -10.67
N GLY A 144 -6.02 -8.92 -11.41
CA GLY A 144 -6.22 -7.58 -10.87
C GLY A 144 -4.99 -7.02 -10.12
N VAL A 145 -3.87 -7.75 -10.13
CA VAL A 145 -2.67 -7.45 -9.34
C VAL A 145 -1.48 -7.18 -10.24
N ARG A 146 -0.62 -6.27 -9.78
CA ARG A 146 0.72 -6.03 -10.33
C ARG A 146 1.73 -5.92 -9.19
N TRP A 147 3.01 -5.98 -9.54
CA TRP A 147 4.05 -5.48 -8.64
C TRP A 147 3.87 -3.97 -8.49
N SER A 148 3.43 -3.55 -7.30
CA SER A 148 3.81 -2.23 -6.78
C SER A 148 5.24 -2.35 -6.34
#